data_AF-W1V0P0-F1
#
_entry.id   AF-W1V0P0-F1
#
_cell.length_a   1.000
_cell.length_b   1.000
_cell.length_c   1.000
_cell.angle_alpha   90.00
_cell.angle_beta   90.00
_cell.angle_gamma   90.00
#
_symmetry.space_group_name_H-M   'P 1'
#
loop_
_entity.id
_entity.type
_entity.pdbx_description
1 polymer ?
#
loop_
_entity_poly.entity_id
_entity_poly.type
_entity_poly.pdbx_seq_one_letter_code
_entity_poly.pdbx_strand_id
1 'polypeptide(L)'
;HQYIQEKQYSDIFSTVQILVAMTPNRIKYMANTTAELFNKDFAFEWQNPNDNKVVRNWTTFADMFLSIPMAHQMSTLFTILDGTKNKQMLKVMRPYQVYATKAVLNELKRADFDLPINKLGYVWHTTGSGKTITSFKTAWLASRMPNVDKVVFVVDRIALTKQTEANYKAYDPEGSIDIDGKQFDTIGGTENTSALKKK
;
A
#
# COMPACT_ATOMS: atom_id res chain seq x y z
N HIS A 1 15.01 7.35 16.43
CA HIS A 1 15.33 6.28 17.40
C HIS A 1 15.20 6.78 18.84
N GLN A 2 15.98 7.79 19.26
CA GLN A 2 15.90 8.35 20.63
C GLN A 2 14.48 8.77 21.06
N TYR A 3 13.76 9.57 20.26
CA TYR A 3 12.37 9.95 20.53
C TYR A 3 11.41 8.76 20.77
N ILE A 4 11.65 7.62 20.10
CA ILE A 4 10.83 6.41 20.27
C ILE A 4 11.15 5.75 21.62
N GLN A 5 12.45 5.64 21.97
CA GLN A 5 12.90 5.08 23.26
C GLN A 5 12.43 5.91 24.45
N GLU A 6 12.45 7.24 24.30
CA GLU A 6 11.99 8.18 25.31
C GLU A 6 10.46 8.31 25.38
N LYS A 7 9.71 7.51 24.61
CA LYS A 7 8.23 7.50 24.58
C LYS A 7 7.61 8.89 24.28
N GLN A 8 8.29 9.68 23.45
CA GLN A 8 7.85 11.02 23.07
C GLN A 8 6.62 11.02 22.14
N TYR A 9 6.35 9.90 21.47
CA TYR A 9 5.14 9.69 20.66
C TYR A 9 4.00 9.08 21.49
N SER A 10 3.63 9.76 22.57
CA SER A 10 2.53 9.38 23.46
C SER A 10 1.37 10.38 23.39
N ASP A 11 0.23 10.05 24.02
CA ASP A 11 -0.98 10.88 24.02
C ASP A 11 -1.41 11.24 22.58
N ILE A 12 -1.63 12.51 22.26
CA ILE A 12 -1.99 12.98 20.92
C ILE A 12 -0.97 12.57 19.84
N PHE A 13 0.31 12.41 20.20
CA PHE A 13 1.38 12.01 19.28
C PHE A 13 1.44 10.50 19.05
N SER A 14 0.61 9.70 19.73
CA SER A 14 0.47 8.26 19.46
C SER A 14 -0.05 7.97 18.04
N THR A 15 -0.67 8.96 17.40
CA THR A 15 -1.22 8.87 16.04
C THR A 15 -0.19 9.08 14.93
N VAL A 16 1.07 9.39 15.26
CA VAL A 16 2.13 9.64 14.28
C VAL A 16 2.46 8.37 13.49
N GLN A 17 2.24 8.42 12.18
CA GLN A 17 2.42 7.29 11.27
C GLN A 17 3.70 7.38 10.41
N ILE A 18 4.06 8.58 9.94
CA ILE A 18 5.17 8.78 9.01
C ILE A 18 6.14 9.79 9.63
N LEU A 19 7.41 9.40 9.72
CA LEU A 19 8.48 10.27 10.16
C LEU A 19 9.18 10.83 8.91
N VAL A 20 9.33 12.14 8.85
CA VAL A 20 10.09 12.84 7.81
C VAL A 20 11.28 13.52 8.44
N ALA A 21 12.48 13.12 8.02
CA ALA A 21 13.74 13.73 8.42
C ALA A 21 14.31 14.53 7.24
N MET A 22 14.56 15.81 7.45
CA MET A 22 14.85 16.76 6.38
C MET A 22 15.99 17.70 6.74
N THR A 23 16.94 17.84 5.82
CA THR A 23 17.87 18.97 5.73
C THR A 23 17.62 19.68 4.39
N PRO A 24 18.21 20.86 4.13
CA PRO A 24 17.94 21.60 2.89
C PRO A 24 18.16 20.80 1.59
N ASN A 25 19.07 19.82 1.62
CA ASN A 25 19.54 19.07 0.45
C ASN A 25 19.37 17.54 0.57
N ARG A 26 18.78 17.04 1.65
CA ARG A 26 18.57 15.61 1.86
C ARG A 26 17.32 15.38 2.67
N ILE A 27 16.40 14.59 2.12
CA ILE A 27 15.13 14.26 2.76
C ILE A 27 14.96 12.76 2.76
N LYS A 28 14.54 12.22 3.91
CA LYS A 28 14.13 10.83 4.05
C LYS A 28 12.80 10.75 4.77
N TYR A 29 12.00 9.77 4.40
CA TYR A 29 10.77 9.44 5.10
C TYR A 29 10.73 7.95 5.42
N MET A 30 10.06 7.60 6.52
CA MET A 30 9.85 6.20 6.91
C MET A 30 8.56 6.08 7.72
N ALA A 31 8.05 4.85 7.84
CA ALA A 31 7.00 4.57 8.80
C ALA A 31 7.52 4.71 10.24
N ASN A 32 6.66 5.19 11.14
CA ASN A 32 6.91 5.16 12.57
C ASN A 32 6.76 3.71 13.06
N THR A 33 7.79 3.20 13.74
CA THR A 33 7.86 1.82 14.23
C THR A 33 8.26 1.81 15.70
N THR A 34 8.20 0.63 16.34
CA THR A 34 8.84 0.43 17.64
C THR A 34 10.37 0.60 17.52
N ALA A 35 11.03 0.83 18.66
CA ALA A 35 12.49 0.99 18.69
C ALA A 35 13.22 -0.25 18.17
N GLU A 36 12.70 -1.45 18.46
CA GLU A 36 13.26 -2.74 18.04
C GLU A 36 13.19 -2.95 16.52
N LEU A 37 12.13 -2.43 15.87
CA LEU A 37 11.90 -2.57 14.44
C LEU A 37 12.45 -1.36 13.64
N PHE A 38 13.07 -0.40 14.32
CA PHE A 38 13.62 0.79 13.68
C PHE A 38 14.83 0.42 12.80
N ASN A 39 14.63 0.44 11.48
CA ASN A 39 15.69 0.17 10.51
C ASN A 39 15.75 1.27 9.44
N LYS A 40 16.93 1.88 9.30
CA LYS A 40 17.20 2.97 8.34
C LYS A 40 17.20 2.52 6.87
N ASP A 41 17.28 1.22 6.59
CA ASP A 41 17.11 0.67 5.24
C ASP A 41 15.70 0.89 4.70
N PHE A 42 14.73 1.12 5.58
CA PHE A 42 13.36 1.50 5.26
C PHE A 42 13.12 3.02 5.31
N ALA A 43 14.20 3.82 5.38
CA ALA A 43 14.14 5.28 5.23
C ALA A 43 14.41 5.68 3.78
N PHE A 44 13.33 5.96 3.06
CA PHE A 44 13.32 6.17 1.62
C PHE A 44 13.50 7.64 1.25
N GLU A 45 14.06 7.88 0.08
CA GLU A 45 14.16 9.20 -0.53
C GLU A 45 13.07 9.33 -1.60
N TRP A 46 12.36 10.46 -1.62
CA TRP A 46 11.31 10.69 -2.61
C TRP A 46 11.92 10.88 -4.00
N GLN A 47 11.26 10.37 -5.03
CA GLN A 47 11.73 10.44 -6.42
C GLN A 47 10.71 11.19 -7.26
N ASN A 48 11.18 12.01 -8.20
CA ASN A 48 10.32 12.70 -9.14
C ASN A 48 9.71 11.68 -10.12
N PRO A 49 8.39 11.68 -10.35
CA PRO A 49 7.75 10.69 -11.21
C PRO A 49 8.16 10.80 -12.69
N ASN A 50 8.64 11.96 -13.13
CA ASN A 50 8.96 12.21 -14.54
C ASN A 50 10.32 11.64 -14.95
N ASP A 51 11.31 11.65 -14.05
CA ASP A 51 12.69 11.23 -14.35
C ASP A 51 13.26 10.20 -13.36
N ASN A 52 12.48 9.80 -12.35
CA ASN A 52 12.86 8.90 -11.27
C ASN A 52 14.08 9.35 -10.44
N LYS A 53 14.49 10.62 -10.55
CA LYS A 53 15.61 11.15 -9.77
C LYS A 53 15.16 11.53 -8.36
N VAL A 54 16.07 11.39 -7.41
CA VAL A 54 15.84 11.77 -6.01
C VAL A 54 15.60 13.27 -5.90
N VAL A 55 14.50 13.64 -5.23
CA VAL A 55 14.18 15.03 -4.87
C VAL A 55 15.03 15.42 -3.67
N ARG A 56 16.01 16.30 -3.90
CA ARG A 56 16.93 16.77 -2.86
C ARG A 56 16.54 18.10 -2.23
N ASN A 57 15.88 18.97 -2.99
CA ASN A 57 15.47 20.28 -2.50
C ASN A 57 14.25 20.13 -1.59
N TRP A 58 14.35 20.68 -0.37
CA TRP A 58 13.31 20.59 0.64
C TRP A 58 11.98 21.26 0.26
N THR A 59 12.01 22.38 -0.48
CA THR A 59 10.77 23.05 -0.92
C THR A 59 10.04 22.19 -1.94
N THR A 60 10.78 21.66 -2.92
CA THR A 60 10.23 20.73 -3.90
C THR A 60 9.66 19.47 -3.24
N PHE A 61 10.35 18.94 -2.23
CA PHE A 61 9.82 17.81 -1.46
C PHE A 61 8.53 18.18 -0.72
N ALA A 62 8.49 19.34 -0.05
CA ALA A 62 7.31 19.78 0.68
C ALA A 62 6.11 19.93 -0.26
N ASP A 63 6.30 20.57 -1.41
CA ASP A 63 5.26 20.75 -2.42
C ASP A 63 4.75 19.41 -2.99
N MET A 64 5.62 18.42 -3.15
CA MET A 64 5.26 17.13 -3.73
C MET A 64 4.67 16.15 -2.72
N PHE A 65 5.15 16.12 -1.48
CA PHE A 65 4.86 15.08 -0.50
C PHE A 65 4.03 15.57 0.69
N LEU A 66 4.35 16.77 1.22
CA LEU A 66 3.71 17.31 2.42
C LEU A 66 2.46 18.15 2.09
N SER A 67 2.29 18.58 0.85
CA SER A 67 1.08 19.29 0.42
C SER A 67 -0.12 18.36 0.23
N ILE A 68 -1.32 18.91 0.47
CA ILE A 68 -2.59 18.25 0.16
C ILE A 68 -2.76 18.20 -1.37
N PRO A 69 -3.23 17.07 -1.94
CA PRO A 69 -3.76 15.89 -1.26
C PRO A 69 -2.72 14.81 -0.92
N MET A 70 -1.46 14.98 -1.33
CA MET A 70 -0.46 13.92 -1.25
C MET A 70 -0.20 13.46 0.19
N ALA A 71 -0.09 14.38 1.15
CA ALA A 71 0.13 14.04 2.55
C ALA A 71 -0.98 13.15 3.11
N HIS A 72 -2.24 13.47 2.83
CA HIS A 72 -3.39 12.64 3.23
C HIS A 72 -3.37 11.28 2.55
N GLN A 73 -3.04 11.23 1.27
CA GLN A 73 -2.97 9.95 0.54
C GLN A 73 -1.82 9.09 1.07
N MET A 74 -0.68 9.69 1.45
CA MET A 74 0.44 8.96 2.03
C MET A 74 0.10 8.32 3.36
N SER A 75 -0.60 9.02 4.26
CA SER A 75 -1.00 8.47 5.56
C SER A 75 -2.12 7.43 5.45
N THR A 76 -3.07 7.60 4.52
CA THR A 76 -4.27 6.74 4.45
C THR A 76 -4.20 5.65 3.38
N LEU A 77 -3.79 6.00 2.15
CA LEU A 77 -3.88 5.12 0.98
C LEU A 77 -2.55 4.43 0.65
N PHE A 78 -1.41 4.95 1.10
CA PHE A 78 -0.09 4.43 0.73
C PHE A 78 0.72 3.93 1.93
N THR A 79 0.01 3.61 3.02
CA THR A 79 0.51 2.82 4.14
C THR A 79 -0.12 1.42 4.15
N ILE A 80 0.62 0.46 4.70
CA ILE A 80 0.17 -0.91 4.93
C ILE A 80 0.41 -1.22 6.40
N LEU A 81 -0.65 -1.64 7.09
CA LEU A 81 -0.53 -2.24 8.40
C LEU A 81 -0.25 -3.73 8.18
N ASP A 82 0.97 -4.16 8.46
CA ASP A 82 1.29 -5.58 8.46
C ASP A 82 0.80 -6.18 9.77
N GLY A 83 -0.25 -7.00 9.70
CA GLY A 83 -0.87 -7.73 10.80
C GLY A 83 -0.22 -9.07 11.11
N THR A 84 0.91 -9.41 10.46
CA THR A 84 1.61 -10.70 10.71
C THR A 84 1.89 -10.87 12.20
N LYS A 85 1.42 -11.98 12.77
CA LYS A 85 1.59 -12.29 14.20
C LYS A 85 3.06 -12.17 14.62
N ASN A 86 3.30 -11.44 15.71
CA ASN A 86 4.65 -11.14 16.26
C ASN A 86 5.55 -10.28 15.36
N LYS A 87 5.06 -9.73 14.24
CA LYS A 87 5.79 -8.84 13.33
C LYS A 87 4.94 -7.63 12.91
N GLN A 88 4.01 -7.23 13.77
CA GLN A 88 3.09 -6.16 13.48
C GLN A 88 3.85 -4.85 13.26
N MET A 89 3.70 -4.26 12.08
CA MET A 89 4.40 -3.02 11.76
C MET A 89 3.68 -2.22 10.69
N LEU A 90 3.79 -0.90 10.80
CA LEU A 90 3.41 0.00 9.73
C LEU A 90 4.50 0.00 8.66
N LYS A 91 4.11 -0.12 7.40
CA LYS A 91 4.97 0.01 6.22
C LYS A 91 4.46 1.18 5.38
N VAL A 92 5.39 1.99 4.87
CA VAL A 92 5.08 3.07 3.93
C VAL A 92 5.55 2.68 2.54
N MET A 93 4.74 2.97 1.51
CA MET A 93 5.11 2.67 0.13
C MET A 93 6.25 3.58 -0.37
N ARG A 94 7.11 3.00 -1.21
CA ARG A 94 8.15 3.74 -1.95
C ARG A 94 7.51 4.55 -3.10
N PRO A 95 8.18 5.60 -3.61
CA PRO A 95 7.56 6.53 -4.57
C PRO A 95 7.06 5.82 -5.83
N TYR A 96 7.87 4.93 -6.41
CA TYR A 96 7.47 4.16 -7.60
C TYR A 96 6.25 3.27 -7.36
N GLN A 97 6.09 2.72 -6.14
CA GLN A 97 4.92 1.91 -5.80
C GLN A 97 3.67 2.79 -5.73
N VAL A 98 3.80 3.99 -5.16
CA VAL A 98 2.73 4.99 -5.11
C VAL A 98 2.31 5.40 -6.51
N TYR A 99 3.28 5.72 -7.39
CA TYR A 99 3.00 6.12 -8.77
C TYR A 99 2.35 4.98 -9.56
N ALA A 100 2.85 3.75 -9.44
CA ALA A 100 2.26 2.58 -10.07
C ALA A 100 0.81 2.36 -9.64
N THR A 101 0.53 2.40 -8.34
CA THR A 101 -0.85 2.26 -7.82
C THR A 101 -1.74 3.40 -8.30
N LYS A 102 -1.28 4.66 -8.26
CA LYS A 102 -2.03 5.81 -8.79
C LYS A 102 -2.36 5.66 -10.27
N ALA A 103 -1.39 5.23 -11.09
CA ALA A 103 -1.59 5.03 -12.52
C ALA A 103 -2.67 3.98 -12.77
N VAL A 104 -2.59 2.81 -12.12
CA VAL A 104 -3.62 1.76 -12.27
C VAL A 104 -5.00 2.24 -11.84
N LEU A 105 -5.12 2.91 -10.68
CA LEU A 105 -6.40 3.43 -10.21
C LEU A 105 -7.00 4.49 -11.15
N ASN A 106 -6.15 5.32 -11.76
CA ASN A 106 -6.61 6.32 -12.73
C ASN A 106 -7.12 5.67 -14.03
N GLU A 107 -6.45 4.63 -14.51
CA GLU A 107 -6.92 3.87 -15.67
C GLU A 107 -8.22 3.11 -15.35
N LEU A 108 -8.34 2.50 -14.17
CA LEU A 108 -9.59 1.85 -13.72
C LEU A 108 -10.78 2.80 -13.60
N LYS A 109 -10.54 4.08 -13.27
CA LYS A 109 -11.60 5.10 -13.22
C LYS A 109 -12.12 5.49 -14.61
N ARG A 110 -11.28 5.36 -15.63
CA ARG A 110 -11.60 5.70 -17.03
C ARG A 110 -12.09 4.49 -17.82
N ALA A 111 -11.90 3.29 -17.29
CA ALA A 111 -12.33 2.05 -17.90
C ALA A 111 -13.85 1.94 -17.93
N ASP A 112 -14.39 1.51 -19.07
CA ASP A 112 -15.81 1.23 -19.26
C ASP A 112 -16.03 -0.29 -19.28
N PHE A 113 -16.30 -0.88 -18.11
CA PHE A 113 -16.38 -2.34 -17.93
C PHE A 113 -17.46 -3.04 -18.77
N ASP A 114 -18.35 -2.31 -19.43
CA ASP A 114 -19.34 -2.87 -20.36
C ASP A 114 -18.76 -3.16 -21.75
N LEU A 115 -17.57 -2.60 -22.07
CA LEU A 115 -16.90 -2.87 -23.33
C LEU A 115 -16.23 -4.26 -23.35
N PRO A 116 -16.33 -5.01 -24.47
CA PRO A 116 -15.86 -6.40 -24.55
C PRO A 116 -14.34 -6.56 -24.39
N ILE A 117 -13.55 -5.50 -24.57
CA ILE A 117 -12.09 -5.53 -24.37
C ILE A 117 -11.64 -4.22 -23.71
N ASN A 118 -11.36 -4.27 -22.41
CA ASN A 118 -10.64 -3.22 -21.69
C ASN A 118 -9.24 -3.68 -21.32
N LYS A 119 -8.27 -3.37 -22.18
CA LYS A 119 -6.85 -3.53 -21.85
C LYS A 119 -6.34 -2.22 -21.26
N LEU A 120 -6.03 -2.23 -19.96
CA LEU A 120 -5.56 -1.03 -19.25
C LEU A 120 -4.04 -0.84 -19.32
N GLY A 121 -3.27 -1.91 -19.07
CA GLY A 121 -1.81 -1.85 -19.11
C GLY A 121 -1.13 -2.85 -18.19
N TYR A 122 0.17 -2.63 -17.95
CA TYR A 122 0.99 -3.44 -17.06
C TYR A 122 1.96 -2.57 -16.25
N VAL A 123 2.38 -3.07 -15.10
CA VAL A 123 3.42 -2.46 -14.26
C VAL A 123 4.63 -3.40 -14.24
N TRP A 124 5.80 -2.88 -14.61
CA TRP A 124 7.04 -3.65 -14.62
C TRP A 124 7.94 -3.30 -13.44
N HIS A 125 8.13 -4.26 -12.54
CA HIS A 125 8.93 -4.13 -11.32
C HIS A 125 10.01 -5.23 -11.26
N THR A 126 11.21 -4.86 -10.84
CA THR A 126 12.31 -5.81 -10.58
C THR A 126 11.98 -6.76 -9.41
N THR A 127 12.64 -7.92 -9.32
CA THR A 127 12.47 -8.87 -8.20
C THR A 127 13.00 -8.27 -6.90
N GLY A 128 12.28 -8.48 -5.80
CA GLY A 128 12.62 -7.89 -4.48
C GLY A 128 12.18 -6.42 -4.28
N SER A 129 11.64 -5.75 -5.30
CA SER A 129 11.21 -4.33 -5.19
C SER A 129 9.89 -4.10 -4.44
N GLY A 130 9.24 -5.15 -3.93
CA GLY A 130 7.94 -5.05 -3.25
C GLY A 130 6.73 -5.14 -4.17
N LYS A 131 6.81 -5.91 -5.27
CA LYS A 131 5.68 -6.21 -6.17
C LYS A 131 4.39 -6.62 -5.44
N THR A 132 4.51 -7.54 -4.48
CA THR A 132 3.38 -8.07 -3.71
C THR A 132 2.65 -6.99 -2.91
N ILE A 133 3.40 -6.06 -2.31
CA ILE A 133 2.83 -4.91 -1.58
C ILE A 133 2.09 -3.98 -2.53
N THR A 134 2.70 -3.66 -3.68
CA THR A 134 2.07 -2.80 -4.68
C THR A 134 0.81 -3.43 -5.26
N SER A 135 0.86 -4.71 -5.63
CA SER A 135 -0.29 -5.41 -6.20
C SER A 135 -1.43 -5.54 -5.20
N PHE A 136 -1.12 -5.89 -3.94
CA PHE A 136 -2.11 -5.93 -2.86
C PHE A 136 -2.81 -4.59 -2.70
N LYS A 137 -2.06 -3.51 -2.49
CA LYS A 137 -2.65 -2.21 -2.18
C LYS A 137 -3.47 -1.68 -3.36
N THR A 138 -3.00 -1.89 -4.59
CA THR A 138 -3.77 -1.58 -5.80
C THR A 138 -5.08 -2.36 -5.86
N ALA A 139 -5.05 -3.67 -5.62
CA ALA A 139 -6.25 -4.51 -5.60
C ALA A 139 -7.23 -4.11 -4.50
N TRP A 140 -6.73 -3.86 -3.29
CA TRP A 140 -7.52 -3.46 -2.12
C TRP A 140 -8.19 -2.08 -2.29
N LEU A 141 -7.51 -1.15 -2.96
CA LEU A 141 -8.08 0.15 -3.33
C LEU A 141 -9.08 0.03 -4.48
N ALA A 142 -8.77 -0.80 -5.49
CA ALA A 142 -9.66 -1.04 -6.63
C ALA A 142 -10.98 -1.71 -6.18
N SER A 143 -10.95 -2.65 -5.25
CA SER A 143 -12.15 -3.32 -4.74
C SER A 143 -13.10 -2.40 -3.96
N ARG A 144 -12.66 -1.19 -3.61
CA ARG A 144 -13.46 -0.15 -2.94
C ARG A 144 -13.93 0.94 -3.90
N MET A 145 -13.65 0.80 -5.20
CA MET A 145 -14.17 1.70 -6.21
C MET A 145 -15.63 1.36 -6.50
N PRO A 146 -16.52 2.35 -6.66
CA PRO A 146 -17.96 2.12 -6.84
C PRO A 146 -18.30 1.38 -8.15
N ASN A 147 -17.40 1.43 -9.14
CA ASN A 147 -17.55 0.78 -10.45
C ASN A 147 -16.81 -0.57 -10.54
N VAL A 148 -16.42 -1.17 -9.41
CA VAL A 148 -15.70 -2.45 -9.37
C VAL A 148 -16.45 -3.43 -8.46
N ASP A 149 -17.04 -4.46 -9.04
CA ASP A 149 -17.75 -5.49 -8.26
C ASP A 149 -16.80 -6.48 -7.60
N LYS A 150 -15.75 -6.91 -8.32
CA LYS A 150 -14.81 -7.96 -7.89
C LYS A 150 -13.43 -7.71 -8.46
N VAL A 151 -12.41 -8.00 -7.67
CA VAL A 151 -11.01 -8.01 -8.10
C VAL A 151 -10.48 -9.43 -8.03
N VAL A 152 -10.01 -9.95 -9.17
CA VAL A 152 -9.44 -11.30 -9.26
C VAL A 152 -7.93 -11.20 -9.35
N PHE A 153 -7.22 -11.83 -8.42
CA PHE A 153 -5.77 -11.90 -8.43
C PHE A 153 -5.31 -13.25 -8.98
N VAL A 154 -4.65 -13.26 -10.14
CA VAL A 154 -4.19 -14.47 -10.81
C VAL A 154 -2.67 -14.63 -10.63
N VAL A 155 -2.23 -15.81 -10.20
CA VAL A 155 -0.81 -16.16 -10.02
C VAL A 155 -0.52 -17.52 -10.64
N ASP A 156 0.69 -17.66 -11.20
CA ASP A 156 1.12 -18.81 -12.01
C ASP A 156 1.48 -20.07 -11.20
N ARG A 157 1.50 -20.05 -9.85
CA ARG A 157 1.83 -21.25 -9.03
C ARG A 157 1.03 -21.38 -7.73
N ILE A 158 0.55 -22.58 -7.42
CA ILE A 158 -0.25 -22.91 -6.21
C ILE A 158 0.48 -22.55 -4.90
N ALA A 159 1.80 -22.80 -4.81
CA ALA A 159 2.59 -22.43 -3.62
C ALA A 159 2.71 -20.91 -3.45
N LEU A 160 2.77 -20.16 -4.56
CA LEU A 160 2.72 -18.70 -4.55
C LEU A 160 1.32 -18.20 -4.17
N THR A 161 0.26 -18.95 -4.50
CA THR A 161 -1.12 -18.62 -4.10
C THR A 161 -1.26 -18.59 -2.57
N LYS A 162 -0.82 -19.64 -1.85
CA LYS A 162 -0.94 -19.69 -0.38
C LYS A 162 -0.14 -18.58 0.32
N GLN A 163 1.08 -18.31 -0.15
CA GLN A 163 1.91 -17.23 0.41
C GLN A 163 1.29 -15.86 0.12
N THR A 164 0.76 -15.65 -1.08
CA THR A 164 0.10 -14.40 -1.46
C THR A 164 -1.18 -14.18 -0.68
N GLU A 165 -2.01 -15.22 -0.52
CA GLU A 165 -3.22 -15.18 0.30
C GLU A 165 -2.89 -14.83 1.75
N ALA A 166 -1.90 -15.49 2.36
CA ALA A 166 -1.48 -15.19 3.72
C ALA A 166 -0.97 -13.74 3.87
N ASN A 167 -0.18 -13.26 2.91
CA ASN A 167 0.28 -11.86 2.90
C ASN A 167 -0.90 -10.89 2.77
N TYR A 168 -1.86 -11.19 1.90
CA TYR A 168 -3.01 -10.33 1.66
C TYR A 168 -3.90 -10.26 2.91
N LYS A 169 -4.16 -11.41 3.54
CA LYS A 169 -4.88 -11.48 4.83
C LYS A 169 -4.15 -10.72 5.93
N ALA A 170 -2.82 -10.80 5.98
CA ALA A 170 -2.04 -10.04 6.94
C ALA A 170 -2.09 -8.53 6.69
N TYR A 171 -2.33 -8.08 5.46
CA TYR A 171 -2.38 -6.65 5.12
C TYR A 171 -3.79 -6.07 5.12
N ASP A 172 -4.81 -6.91 5.28
CA ASP A 172 -6.20 -6.48 5.32
C ASP A 172 -6.63 -6.17 6.75
N PRO A 173 -6.86 -4.89 7.10
CA PRO A 173 -7.25 -4.51 8.45
C PRO A 173 -8.68 -4.95 8.80
N GLU A 174 -9.52 -5.24 7.81
CA GLU A 174 -10.91 -5.65 8.04
C GLU A 174 -11.02 -7.16 8.30
N GLY A 175 -10.14 -7.97 7.70
CA GLY A 175 -9.98 -9.41 7.93
C GLY A 175 -11.17 -10.26 7.48
N SER A 176 -12.33 -10.03 8.08
CA SER A 176 -13.58 -10.73 7.83
C SER A 176 -14.77 -9.80 8.07
N ILE A 177 -15.73 -9.79 7.16
CA ILE A 177 -16.99 -9.07 7.33
C ILE A 177 -17.99 -10.04 7.94
N ASP A 178 -18.58 -9.67 9.09
CA ASP A 178 -19.71 -10.40 9.66
C ASP A 178 -21.00 -9.94 8.97
N ILE A 179 -21.68 -10.86 8.31
CA ILE A 179 -23.01 -10.64 7.74
C ILE A 179 -23.94 -11.69 8.38
N ASP A 180 -24.88 -11.23 9.20
CA ASP A 180 -25.88 -12.05 9.88
C ASP A 180 -25.29 -13.23 10.68
N GLY A 181 -24.18 -13.02 11.38
CA GLY A 181 -23.52 -14.03 12.21
C GLY A 181 -22.67 -15.02 11.42
N LYS A 182 -22.44 -14.78 10.13
CA LYS A 182 -21.52 -15.54 9.28
C LYS A 182 -20.32 -14.67 8.92
N GLN A 183 -19.14 -15.12 9.33
CA GLN A 183 -17.87 -14.52 8.95
C GLN A 183 -17.57 -14.82 7.47
N PHE A 184 -17.42 -13.77 6.67
CA PHE A 184 -16.92 -13.84 5.30
C PHE A 184 -15.57 -13.15 5.21
N ASP A 185 -14.51 -13.88 4.90
CA ASP A 185 -13.21 -13.27 4.60
C ASP A 185 -13.36 -12.37 3.36
N THR A 186 -12.89 -11.12 3.47
CA THR A 186 -12.75 -10.18 2.34
C THR A 186 -11.81 -10.70 1.27
N ILE A 187 -10.92 -11.62 1.63
CA ILE A 187 -9.95 -12.27 0.75
C ILE A 187 -10.22 -13.77 0.74
N GLY A 188 -10.83 -14.25 -0.35
CA GLY A 188 -11.09 -15.66 -0.57
C GLY A 188 -9.96 -16.35 -1.37
N GLY A 189 -9.61 -17.56 -0.97
CA GLY A 189 -8.72 -18.44 -1.74
C GLY A 189 -9.38 -18.97 -3.03
N THR A 190 -8.57 -19.62 -3.87
CA THR A 190 -8.99 -20.13 -5.20
C THR A 190 -10.01 -21.28 -5.15
N GLU A 191 -10.28 -21.83 -3.97
CA GLU A 191 -11.24 -22.93 -3.77
C GLU A 191 -12.69 -22.44 -3.90
N ASN A 192 -12.94 -21.14 -3.78
CA ASN A 192 -14.28 -20.55 -3.79
C ASN A 192 -14.71 -20.08 -5.21
N THR A 193 -14.72 -20.99 -6.18
CA THR A 193 -15.08 -20.68 -7.58
C THR A 193 -16.57 -20.36 -7.76
N SER A 194 -17.43 -20.72 -6.80
CA SER A 194 -18.85 -20.34 -6.80
C SER A 194 -19.03 -18.83 -6.73
N ALA A 195 -18.11 -18.10 -6.09
CA ALA A 195 -18.10 -16.65 -6.02
C ALA A 195 -17.80 -15.97 -7.37
N LEU A 196 -17.29 -16.70 -8.37
CA LEU A 196 -17.05 -16.19 -9.73
C LEU A 196 -18.25 -16.40 -10.67
N LYS A 197 -19.30 -17.10 -10.22
CA LYS A 197 -20.55 -17.20 -10.99
C LYS A 197 -21.21 -15.82 -11.02
N LYS A 198 -21.62 -15.40 -12.22
CA LYS A 198 -22.33 -14.14 -12.47
C LYS A 198 -23.57 -14.09 -11.57
N LYS A 199 -23.79 -12.95 -10.90
CA LYS A 199 -25.13 -12.59 -10.43
C LYS A 199 -25.93 -12.10 -11.65
#